data_AF-A0A1X1Z8F4-F1
#
_entry.id   AF-A0A1X1Z8F4-F1
#
_cell.length_a   1.000
_cell.length_b   1.000
_cell.length_c   1.000
_cell.angle_alpha   90.00
_cell.angle_beta   90.00
_cell.angle_gamma   90.00
#
_symmetry.space_group_name_H-M   'P 1'
#
loop_
_entity.id
_entity.type
_entity.pdbx_description
1 polymer ?
#
loop_
_entity_poly.entity_id
_entity_poly.type
_entity_poly.pdbx_seq_one_letter_code
_entity_poly.pdbx_strand_id
1 'polypeptide(L)'
;MDFAGKAAASADKVRGGYYTPAPVARFLARWVRDAGPRILEPSCGDGRILRELAELGGDVRGVELLAGEAAKARRFAPVDAADLFAWLAGVDPGGWDGVAGNPPYIRFGNWPPEQRDPALQLMRRAGLRPSRLTNAWVPFVVASTLAVRDGGRVGLVLPAELLQVGYAAQLREFLLARFRDITLVTFRRLLFDGVLQEVVLFCGVVGAGPARIRTVHLADADALGGSDLDVEAAPGLLHENEKWTKYFLDPAAIRLLRGLKRSPALTRLGSVAGVDVGIVTGRNSFFTLTDAQAEALRLRRHCVPLVARSAQLSGLVYDSDCRAADLAAGRRTWLLDAPPDPTDAALVAHIDAGEAAGVHLGYKCALRKPWWTTPSLWVPELFMLRQIHLAPRLTVNAAAATSTDTVHRVRVAAGVDPAALAVVFHNSVTFAFAEILGRSYGGGILELEPAEAEQLPIPPPAHADAELAGDVDLLLKAGETDKALDLVDRHVLIDRLGLSGDAVAACRVAWASLRGRRTRRGSR
;
A
#
# COMPACT_ATOMS: atom_id res chain seq x y z
N MET A 1 27.44 -13.04 -20.79
CA MET A 1 26.04 -12.65 -20.57
C MET A 1 26.02 -11.49 -19.60
N ASP A 2 25.18 -10.48 -19.82
CA ASP A 2 24.97 -9.40 -18.85
C ASP A 2 23.81 -9.76 -17.90
N PHE A 3 24.08 -9.83 -16.60
CA PHE A 3 23.08 -10.10 -15.56
C PHE A 3 22.69 -8.81 -14.84
N ALA A 4 22.11 -7.87 -15.56
CA ALA A 4 21.70 -6.57 -15.04
C ALA A 4 20.87 -6.66 -13.73
N GLY A 5 21.10 -5.70 -12.82
CA GLY A 5 20.46 -5.59 -11.49
C GLY A 5 19.58 -4.34 -11.33
N LYS A 6 18.90 -4.21 -10.19
CA LYS A 6 18.16 -2.98 -9.85
C LYS A 6 19.14 -1.86 -9.45
N ALA A 7 18.91 -0.64 -9.94
CA ALA A 7 19.73 0.54 -9.64
C ALA A 7 19.62 1.00 -8.16
N ALA A 8 20.69 1.61 -7.64
CA ALA A 8 20.75 2.16 -6.28
C ALA A 8 19.95 3.47 -6.12
N ALA A 9 19.51 3.78 -4.88
CA ALA A 9 18.75 5.00 -4.58
C ALA A 9 19.65 6.24 -4.40
N SER A 10 19.17 7.43 -4.79
CA SER A 10 19.90 8.71 -4.75
C SER A 10 19.96 9.39 -3.37
N ALA A 11 20.90 10.34 -3.21
CA ALA A 11 21.22 11.05 -1.96
C ALA A 11 20.10 11.98 -1.42
N ASP A 12 19.24 12.55 -2.28
CA ASP A 12 18.14 13.43 -1.84
C ASP A 12 17.11 12.73 -0.96
N LYS A 13 17.00 11.41 -1.05
CA LYS A 13 16.15 10.58 -0.17
C LYS A 13 16.60 10.55 1.28
N VAL A 14 17.82 10.99 1.60
CA VAL A 14 18.41 10.89 2.94
C VAL A 14 18.03 12.10 3.81
N ARG A 15 17.72 13.26 3.21
CA ARG A 15 17.46 14.51 3.94
C ARG A 15 16.05 14.61 4.55
N GLY A 16 15.07 13.90 3.99
CA GLY A 16 13.73 13.72 4.58
C GLY A 16 12.83 14.96 4.70
N GLY A 17 13.31 16.16 4.33
CA GLY A 17 12.56 17.42 4.38
C GLY A 17 12.11 17.89 2.99
N TYR A 18 10.82 18.20 2.85
CA TYR A 18 10.22 18.77 1.64
C TYR A 18 9.56 20.10 2.00
N TYR A 19 9.84 21.16 1.24
CA TYR A 19 9.27 22.48 1.52
C TYR A 19 7.78 22.52 1.16
N THR A 20 6.94 22.87 2.15
CA THR A 20 5.49 22.95 2.00
C THR A 20 5.09 24.06 0.99
N PRO A 21 4.29 23.75 -0.04
CA PRO A 21 3.79 24.75 -0.99
C PRO A 21 2.96 25.85 -0.30
N ALA A 22 3.05 27.07 -0.80
CA ALA A 22 2.37 28.23 -0.20
C ALA A 22 0.85 28.06 -0.03
N PRO A 23 0.09 27.50 -1.00
CA PRO A 23 -1.35 27.28 -0.80
C PRO A 23 -1.65 26.34 0.36
N VAL A 24 -0.84 25.28 0.55
CA VAL A 24 -0.97 24.32 1.65
C VAL A 24 -0.62 24.98 2.99
N ALA A 25 0.48 25.73 3.03
CA ALA A 25 0.93 26.42 4.25
C ALA A 25 -0.14 27.41 4.75
N ARG A 26 -0.68 28.23 3.84
CA ARG A 26 -1.74 29.20 4.14
C ARG A 26 -3.02 28.52 4.62
N PHE A 27 -3.41 27.43 3.96
CA PHE A 27 -4.61 26.67 4.33
C PHE A 27 -4.49 26.10 5.74
N LEU A 28 -3.39 25.40 6.05
CA LEU A 28 -3.18 24.80 7.37
C LEU A 28 -3.11 25.88 8.46
N ALA A 29 -2.40 26.98 8.21
CA ALA A 29 -2.29 28.09 9.15
C ALA A 29 -3.65 28.68 9.53
N ARG A 30 -4.50 28.99 8.53
CA ARG A 30 -5.86 29.47 8.77
C ARG A 30 -6.71 28.44 9.51
N TRP A 31 -6.66 27.19 9.06
CA TRP A 31 -7.50 26.14 9.60
C TRP A 31 -7.21 25.85 11.08
N VAL A 32 -5.94 25.83 11.52
CA VAL A 32 -5.61 25.64 12.94
C VAL A 32 -5.89 26.88 13.78
N ARG A 33 -5.74 28.09 13.21
CA ARG A 33 -5.93 29.37 13.90
C ARG A 33 -7.37 29.58 14.38
N ASP A 34 -8.34 29.00 13.69
CA ASP A 34 -9.75 28.99 14.11
C ASP A 34 -9.97 28.38 15.51
N ALA A 35 -9.05 27.54 15.99
CA ALA A 35 -9.14 26.97 17.33
C ALA A 35 -8.70 27.94 18.43
N GLY A 36 -7.84 28.92 18.11
CA GLY A 36 -7.31 29.89 19.07
C GLY A 36 -5.94 30.45 18.66
N PRO A 37 -5.38 31.38 19.47
CA PRO A 37 -4.15 32.09 19.14
C PRO A 37 -2.86 31.38 19.49
N ARG A 38 -2.87 30.36 20.35
CA ARG A 38 -1.65 29.68 20.79
C ARG A 38 -1.33 28.49 19.89
N ILE A 39 -0.45 28.69 18.92
CA ILE A 39 -0.14 27.71 17.86
C ILE A 39 1.31 27.25 17.90
N LEU A 40 1.53 25.95 17.80
CA LEU A 40 2.85 25.32 17.71
C LEU A 40 3.10 24.78 16.29
N GLU A 41 4.29 25.04 15.74
CA GLU A 41 4.80 24.35 14.55
C GLU A 41 6.00 23.45 14.90
N PRO A 42 5.80 22.14 15.01
CA PRO A 42 6.88 21.19 15.20
C PRO A 42 7.64 20.93 13.89
N SER A 43 8.96 20.83 13.97
CA SER A 43 9.84 20.62 12.81
C SER A 43 9.65 21.68 11.73
N CYS A 44 9.69 22.96 12.12
CA CYS A 44 9.27 24.07 11.25
C CYS A 44 10.18 24.33 10.04
N GLY A 45 11.36 23.71 9.96
CA GLY A 45 12.29 23.92 8.84
C GLY A 45 12.65 25.40 8.65
N ASP A 46 12.56 25.91 7.42
CA ASP A 46 12.79 27.32 7.08
C ASP A 46 11.60 28.24 7.45
N GLY A 47 10.51 27.68 8.01
CA GLY A 47 9.37 28.44 8.54
C GLY A 47 8.28 28.77 7.51
N ARG A 48 8.03 27.92 6.50
CA ARG A 48 6.99 28.18 5.47
C ARG A 48 5.58 28.30 6.06
N ILE A 49 5.20 27.37 6.94
CA ILE A 49 3.90 27.44 7.63
C ILE A 49 3.97 28.52 8.71
N LEU A 50 5.12 28.65 9.38
CA LEU A 50 5.35 29.58 10.49
C LEU A 50 5.12 31.03 10.08
N ARG A 51 5.57 31.37 8.86
CA ARG A 51 5.32 32.67 8.25
C ARG A 51 3.82 32.96 8.13
N GLU A 52 3.06 32.04 7.56
CA GLU A 52 1.61 32.23 7.37
C GLU A 52 0.87 32.26 8.73
N LEU A 53 1.35 31.50 9.73
CA LEU A 53 0.84 31.57 11.10
C LEU A 53 1.12 32.93 11.76
N ALA A 54 2.35 33.43 11.62
CA ALA A 54 2.77 34.72 12.18
C ALA A 54 1.98 35.89 11.57
N GLU A 55 1.67 35.84 10.28
CA GLU A 55 0.84 36.84 9.59
C GLU A 55 -0.61 36.90 10.14
N LEU A 56 -1.13 35.81 10.69
CA LEU A 56 -2.44 35.76 11.36
C LEU A 56 -2.38 36.26 12.83
N GLY A 57 -1.18 36.57 13.34
CA GLY A 57 -0.93 36.97 14.73
C GLY A 57 -1.20 35.86 15.75
N GLY A 58 -0.98 36.17 17.03
CA GLY A 58 -1.16 35.24 18.16
C GLY A 58 0.16 34.83 18.83
N ASP A 59 0.08 33.84 19.72
CA ASP A 59 1.24 33.23 20.37
C ASP A 59 1.70 32.03 19.53
N VAL A 60 2.58 32.30 18.56
CA VAL A 60 3.09 31.30 17.62
C VAL A 60 4.50 30.89 18.02
N ARG A 61 4.75 29.58 18.12
CA ARG A 61 6.07 29.02 18.45
C ARG A 61 6.49 27.97 17.44
N GLY A 62 7.73 28.03 16.97
CA GLY A 62 8.35 26.96 16.18
C GLY A 62 9.35 26.13 17.01
N VAL A 63 9.52 24.87 16.65
CA VAL A 63 10.62 24.02 17.15
C VAL A 63 11.31 23.37 15.96
N GLU A 64 12.62 23.50 15.86
CA GLU A 64 13.42 22.95 14.76
C GLU A 64 14.74 22.37 15.27
N LEU A 65 15.07 21.16 14.83
CA LEU A 65 16.26 20.45 15.25
C LEU A 65 17.54 21.09 14.70
N LEU A 66 17.51 21.53 13.44
CA LEU A 66 18.65 22.10 12.76
C LEU A 66 18.77 23.60 13.06
N ALA A 67 19.80 23.97 13.82
CA ALA A 67 20.04 25.37 14.21
C ALA A 67 20.06 26.35 13.03
N GLY A 68 20.58 25.92 11.86
CA GLY A 68 20.61 26.74 10.65
C GLY A 68 19.23 27.01 10.04
N GLU A 69 18.32 26.04 10.07
CA GLU A 69 16.94 26.23 9.61
C GLU A 69 16.13 27.02 10.65
N ALA A 70 16.31 26.72 11.95
CA ALA A 70 15.72 27.48 13.05
C ALA A 70 16.07 28.98 12.96
N ALA A 71 17.33 29.32 12.63
CA ALA A 71 17.77 30.70 12.45
C ALA A 71 17.04 31.43 11.30
N LYS A 72 16.69 30.72 10.22
CA LYS A 72 15.89 31.29 9.13
C LYS A 72 14.44 31.52 9.58
N ALA A 73 13.85 30.53 10.24
CA ALA A 73 12.46 30.58 10.70
C ALA A 73 12.21 31.64 11.80
N ARG A 74 13.23 31.97 12.62
CA ARG A 74 13.17 33.05 13.63
C ARG A 74 12.82 34.44 13.09
N ARG A 75 12.91 34.64 11.77
CA ARG A 75 12.49 35.88 11.11
C ARG A 75 10.97 36.08 11.17
N PHE A 76 10.19 35.01 11.39
CA PHE A 76 8.74 35.04 11.36
C PHE A 76 8.11 34.96 12.75
N ALA A 77 8.59 34.06 13.61
CA ALA A 77 8.11 33.88 14.97
C ALA A 77 9.24 33.31 15.87
N PRO A 78 9.08 33.32 17.21
CA PRO A 78 10.05 32.67 18.09
C PRO A 78 10.22 31.18 17.77
N VAL A 79 11.48 30.72 17.66
CA VAL A 79 11.83 29.31 17.37
C VAL A 79 12.88 28.78 18.33
N ASP A 80 12.59 27.64 18.95
CA ASP A 80 13.56 26.85 19.72
C ASP A 80 14.36 25.94 18.80
N ALA A 81 15.69 26.06 18.86
CA ALA A 81 16.60 25.16 18.15
C ALA A 81 16.83 23.92 19.03
N ALA A 82 15.94 22.93 18.92
CA ALA A 82 15.88 21.79 19.84
C ALA A 82 15.27 20.54 19.17
N ASP A 83 15.57 19.37 19.73
CA ASP A 83 14.80 18.16 19.45
C ASP A 83 13.38 18.31 20.01
N LEU A 84 12.36 18.07 19.17
CA LEU A 84 10.96 18.24 19.56
C LEU A 84 10.57 17.39 20.77
N PHE A 85 11.03 16.13 20.82
CA PHE A 85 10.61 15.19 21.85
C PHE A 85 11.24 15.52 23.20
N ALA A 86 12.49 15.99 23.19
CA ALA A 86 13.12 16.57 24.37
C ALA A 86 12.45 17.88 24.80
N TRP A 87 12.13 18.77 23.86
CA TRP A 87 11.46 20.04 24.13
C TRP A 87 10.07 19.83 24.77
N LEU A 88 9.27 18.90 24.24
CA LEU A 88 7.95 18.56 24.79
C LEU A 88 8.00 18.00 26.20
N ALA A 89 9.12 17.40 26.63
CA ALA A 89 9.26 16.90 28.00
C ALA A 89 9.34 18.04 29.04
N GLY A 90 9.67 19.25 28.62
CA GLY A 90 9.74 20.44 29.47
C GLY A 90 8.51 21.37 29.38
N VAL A 91 7.46 20.96 28.64
CA VAL A 91 6.25 21.77 28.41
C VAL A 91 5.02 20.99 28.85
N ASP A 92 4.07 21.66 29.49
CA ASP A 92 2.81 21.04 29.91
C ASP A 92 2.01 20.53 28.68
N PRO A 93 1.52 19.27 28.71
CA PRO A 93 0.71 18.72 27.63
C PRO A 93 -0.63 19.44 27.51
N GLY A 94 -1.19 19.49 26.30
CA GLY A 94 -2.49 20.11 26.06
C GLY A 94 -2.52 21.63 26.25
N GLY A 95 -1.38 22.32 26.18
CA GLY A 95 -1.32 23.78 26.33
C GLY A 95 -1.63 24.58 25.06
N TRP A 96 -1.70 23.92 23.89
CA TRP A 96 -1.81 24.59 22.59
C TRP A 96 -3.23 24.55 22.04
N ASP A 97 -3.68 25.65 21.44
CA ASP A 97 -4.96 25.72 20.72
C ASP A 97 -4.89 24.94 19.40
N GLY A 98 -3.73 24.94 18.76
CA GLY A 98 -3.52 24.17 17.56
C GLY A 98 -2.07 23.88 17.23
N VAL A 99 -1.89 22.92 16.32
CA VAL A 99 -0.60 22.54 15.76
C VAL A 99 -0.71 22.47 14.24
N ALA A 100 0.15 23.17 13.52
CA ALA A 100 0.30 23.01 12.07
C ALA A 100 1.73 22.57 11.73
N GLY A 101 1.93 21.69 10.74
CA GLY A 101 3.29 21.27 10.40
C GLY A 101 3.42 20.28 9.24
N ASN A 102 4.66 20.06 8.81
CA ASN A 102 5.04 19.03 7.85
C ASN A 102 6.15 18.15 8.46
N PRO A 103 5.78 17.04 9.13
CA PRO A 103 6.76 16.17 9.80
C PRO A 103 7.84 15.59 8.86
N PRO A 104 9.01 15.20 9.38
CA PRO A 104 10.09 14.63 8.57
C PRO A 104 9.80 13.18 8.12
N TYR A 105 10.17 12.84 6.88
CA TYR A 105 9.89 11.51 6.27
C TYR A 105 11.13 10.62 6.24
N ILE A 106 11.56 10.14 7.40
CA ILE A 106 12.79 9.35 7.57
C ILE A 106 12.45 7.89 7.90
N ARG A 107 12.97 6.95 7.10
CA ARG A 107 12.80 5.51 7.33
C ARG A 107 13.60 5.07 8.56
N PHE A 108 13.08 4.10 9.31
CA PHE A 108 13.68 3.59 10.55
C PHE A 108 15.19 3.31 10.47
N GLY A 109 15.65 2.64 9.40
CA GLY A 109 17.07 2.28 9.22
C GLY A 109 17.99 3.46 8.96
N ASN A 110 17.44 4.61 8.55
CA ASN A 110 18.16 5.85 8.27
C ASN A 110 17.93 6.91 9.35
N TRP A 111 17.17 6.59 10.40
CA TRP A 111 16.81 7.54 11.45
C TRP A 111 17.77 7.39 12.65
N PRO A 112 18.62 8.40 12.96
CA PRO A 112 19.63 8.28 13.98
C PRO A 112 19.05 7.93 15.37
N PRO A 113 19.64 6.98 16.12
CA PRO A 113 19.12 6.53 17.41
C PRO A 113 18.83 7.64 18.42
N GLU A 114 19.70 8.65 18.48
CA GLU A 114 19.60 9.77 19.41
C GLU A 114 18.35 10.65 19.20
N GLN A 115 17.86 10.75 17.97
CA GLN A 115 16.60 11.43 17.63
C GLN A 115 15.41 10.47 17.73
N ARG A 116 15.63 9.21 17.34
CA ARG A 116 14.59 8.19 17.25
C ARG A 116 14.10 7.74 18.62
N ASP A 117 15.01 7.44 19.55
CA ASP A 117 14.67 6.73 20.78
C ASP A 117 13.75 7.56 21.71
N PRO A 118 13.94 8.88 21.89
CA PRO A 118 12.98 9.74 22.59
C PRO A 118 11.59 9.73 21.93
N ALA A 119 11.53 9.79 20.60
CA ALA A 119 10.30 9.74 19.83
C ALA A 119 9.52 8.43 20.04
N LEU A 120 10.23 7.29 20.04
CA LEU A 120 9.62 5.99 20.32
C LEU A 120 9.18 5.87 21.79
N GLN A 121 9.89 6.51 22.72
CA GLN A 121 9.49 6.54 24.12
C GLN A 121 8.17 7.31 24.31
N LEU A 122 7.99 8.45 23.62
CA LEU A 122 6.72 9.19 23.61
C LEU A 122 5.57 8.29 23.12
N MET A 123 5.77 7.59 22.01
CA MET A 123 4.74 6.67 21.47
C MET A 123 4.35 5.58 22.49
N ARG A 124 5.33 5.00 23.19
CA ARG A 124 5.07 3.99 24.23
C ARG A 124 4.26 4.56 25.40
N ARG A 125 4.59 5.78 25.84
CA ARG A 125 3.81 6.49 26.89
C ARG A 125 2.39 6.78 26.44
N ALA A 126 2.17 7.00 25.15
CA ALA A 126 0.85 7.17 24.55
C ALA A 126 0.08 5.85 24.32
N GLY A 127 0.66 4.69 24.68
CA GLY A 127 0.05 3.37 24.55
C GLY A 127 0.32 2.66 23.22
N LEU A 128 1.15 3.22 22.34
CA LEU A 128 1.52 2.62 21.05
C LEU A 128 2.76 1.72 21.18
N ARG A 129 2.84 0.71 20.31
CA ARG A 129 3.96 -0.24 20.21
C ARG A 129 4.66 -0.07 18.86
N PRO A 130 5.59 0.89 18.72
CA PRO A 130 6.29 1.11 17.47
C PRO A 130 7.15 -0.11 17.09
N SER A 131 7.26 -0.36 15.78
CA SER A 131 8.11 -1.42 15.21
C SER A 131 9.33 -0.85 14.47
N ARG A 132 10.24 -1.71 14.01
CA ARG A 132 11.36 -1.32 13.13
C ARG A 132 10.93 -0.85 11.73
N LEU A 133 9.63 -0.84 11.44
CA LEU A 133 9.06 -0.28 10.21
C LEU A 133 8.53 1.15 10.40
N THR A 134 8.55 1.67 11.63
CA THR A 134 8.03 3.01 11.95
C THR A 134 8.85 4.10 11.27
N ASN A 135 8.18 4.98 10.53
CA ASN A 135 8.78 6.17 9.93
C ASN A 135 8.70 7.37 10.91
N ALA A 136 9.64 8.30 10.83
CA ALA A 136 9.76 9.45 11.72
C ALA A 136 8.48 10.31 11.80
N TRP A 137 7.69 10.44 10.73
CA TRP A 137 6.45 11.24 10.77
C TRP A 137 5.43 10.74 11.81
N VAL A 138 5.42 9.44 12.13
CA VAL A 138 4.43 8.83 13.03
C VAL A 138 4.49 9.43 14.44
N PRO A 139 5.63 9.43 15.15
CA PRO A 139 5.72 10.04 16.47
C PRO A 139 5.50 11.55 16.48
N PHE A 140 5.79 12.26 15.38
CA PHE A 140 5.44 13.68 15.25
C PHE A 140 3.93 13.90 15.24
N VAL A 141 3.14 13.00 14.64
CA VAL A 141 1.67 13.05 14.72
C VAL A 141 1.20 12.82 16.16
N VAL A 142 1.78 11.86 16.87
CA VAL A 142 1.46 11.58 18.27
C VAL A 142 1.79 12.79 19.14
N ALA A 143 2.99 13.35 18.99
CA ALA A 143 3.43 14.58 19.67
C ALA A 143 2.47 15.75 19.42
N SER A 144 2.14 16.01 18.15
CA SER A 144 1.21 17.07 17.76
C SER A 144 -0.17 16.89 18.39
N THR A 145 -0.65 15.64 18.49
CA THR A 145 -1.94 15.33 19.11
C THR A 145 -1.91 15.56 20.63
N LEU A 146 -0.83 15.18 21.32
CA LEU A 146 -0.70 15.33 22.76
C LEU A 146 -0.44 16.78 23.22
N ALA A 147 0.12 17.61 22.34
CA ALA A 147 0.38 19.02 22.62
C ALA A 147 -0.90 19.87 22.63
N VAL A 148 -1.95 19.44 21.92
CA VAL A 148 -3.17 20.22 21.69
C VAL A 148 -4.24 19.91 22.73
N ARG A 149 -4.93 20.94 23.21
CA ARG A 149 -6.03 20.82 24.16
C ARG A 149 -7.28 20.18 23.54
N ASP A 150 -8.23 19.77 24.39
CA ASP A 150 -9.56 19.38 23.95
C ASP A 150 -10.25 20.52 23.16
N GLY A 151 -10.87 20.16 22.02
CA GLY A 151 -11.45 21.10 21.07
C GLY A 151 -10.44 21.86 20.19
N GLY A 152 -9.14 21.68 20.40
CA GLY A 152 -8.09 22.27 19.57
C GLY A 152 -7.95 21.58 18.21
N ARG A 153 -7.08 22.12 17.33
CA ARG A 153 -6.95 21.68 15.94
C ARG A 153 -5.53 21.25 15.57
N VAL A 154 -5.39 20.10 14.90
CA VAL A 154 -4.11 19.56 14.39
C VAL A 154 -4.16 19.47 12.87
N GLY A 155 -3.32 20.26 12.18
CA GLY A 155 -3.23 20.36 10.73
C GLY A 155 -1.86 19.90 10.21
N LEU A 156 -1.75 18.71 9.61
CA LEU A 156 -0.45 18.15 9.22
C LEU A 156 -0.39 17.73 7.76
N VAL A 157 0.77 17.91 7.12
CA VAL A 157 1.08 17.29 5.82
C VAL A 157 1.69 15.91 6.07
N LEU A 158 0.94 14.84 5.78
CA LEU A 158 1.34 13.46 6.07
C LEU A 158 1.48 12.62 4.80
N PRO A 159 2.32 11.59 4.77
CA PRO A 159 2.35 10.68 3.63
C PRO A 159 1.05 9.88 3.56
N ALA A 160 0.59 9.59 2.34
CA ALA A 160 -0.58 8.74 2.09
C ALA A 160 -0.43 7.32 2.67
N GLU A 161 0.78 6.94 3.09
CA GLU A 161 1.05 5.76 3.91
C GLU A 161 0.13 5.65 5.13
N LEU A 162 -0.23 6.78 5.77
CA LEU A 162 -1.21 6.85 6.86
C LEU A 162 -2.47 6.03 6.56
N LEU A 163 -2.94 6.08 5.31
CA LEU A 163 -4.20 5.50 4.89
C LEU A 163 -4.18 3.97 4.89
N GLN A 164 -3.02 3.34 4.65
CA GLN A 164 -2.98 1.97 4.14
C GLN A 164 -1.84 1.09 4.67
N VAL A 165 -0.77 1.64 5.24
CA VAL A 165 0.35 0.80 5.70
C VAL A 165 0.03 0.14 7.04
N GLY A 166 0.55 -1.08 7.23
CA GLY A 166 0.33 -1.86 8.44
C GLY A 166 0.97 -1.23 9.69
N TYR A 167 2.17 -0.67 9.58
CA TYR A 167 2.87 -0.06 10.73
C TYR A 167 2.12 1.15 11.32
N ALA A 168 1.24 1.79 10.54
CA ALA A 168 0.42 2.92 10.99
C ALA A 168 -0.95 2.50 11.53
N ALA A 169 -1.24 1.20 11.68
CA ALA A 169 -2.52 0.73 12.20
C ALA A 169 -2.83 1.26 13.61
N GLN A 170 -1.89 1.14 14.55
CA GLN A 170 -2.05 1.67 15.90
C GLN A 170 -2.14 3.20 15.93
N LEU A 171 -1.48 3.88 14.99
CA LEU A 171 -1.64 5.33 14.85
C LEU A 171 -3.07 5.67 14.45
N ARG A 172 -3.66 4.97 13.47
CA ARG A 172 -5.05 5.18 13.07
C ARG A 172 -6.02 4.96 14.23
N GLU A 173 -5.83 3.92 15.04
CA GLU A 173 -6.64 3.69 16.24
C GLU A 173 -6.48 4.82 17.27
N PHE A 174 -5.24 5.25 17.51
CA PHE A 174 -4.95 6.38 18.40
C PHE A 174 -5.65 7.67 17.92
N LEU A 175 -5.59 7.98 16.63
CA LEU A 175 -6.26 9.13 16.04
C LEU A 175 -7.78 9.02 16.14
N LEU A 176 -8.35 7.85 15.86
CA LEU A 176 -9.79 7.62 16.01
C LEU A 176 -10.27 7.84 17.45
N ALA A 177 -9.45 7.52 18.45
CA ALA A 177 -9.81 7.68 19.86
C ALA A 177 -9.63 9.12 20.39
N ARG A 178 -8.74 9.91 19.79
CA ARG A 178 -8.33 11.24 20.27
C ARG A 178 -8.88 12.42 19.49
N PHE A 179 -9.63 12.15 18.43
CA PHE A 179 -10.27 13.18 17.61
C PHE A 179 -11.77 12.94 17.57
N ARG A 180 -12.55 14.02 17.61
CA ARG A 180 -14.00 13.99 17.34
C ARG A 180 -14.31 14.08 15.85
N ASP A 181 -13.47 14.80 15.11
CA ASP A 181 -13.59 15.02 13.67
C ASP A 181 -12.22 14.93 13.02
N ILE A 182 -12.13 14.22 11.90
CA ILE A 182 -10.94 14.12 11.06
C ILE A 182 -11.37 14.38 9.62
N THR A 183 -10.77 15.38 8.99
CA THR A 183 -10.90 15.67 7.57
C THR A 183 -9.58 15.32 6.87
N LEU A 184 -9.64 14.45 5.87
CA LEU A 184 -8.50 14.06 5.05
C LEU A 184 -8.63 14.72 3.68
N VAL A 185 -7.73 15.66 3.36
CA VAL A 185 -7.71 16.32 2.06
C VAL A 185 -6.65 15.67 1.17
N THR A 186 -7.06 15.23 -0.01
CA THR A 186 -6.16 14.63 -1.01
C THR A 186 -6.23 15.37 -2.33
N PHE A 187 -5.21 15.20 -3.16
CA PHE A 187 -5.06 15.89 -4.43
C PHE A 187 -4.97 14.90 -5.58
N ARG A 188 -5.46 15.29 -6.77
CA ARG A 188 -5.24 14.52 -8.00
C ARG A 188 -3.81 14.64 -8.48
N ARG A 189 -3.23 15.84 -8.37
CA ARG A 189 -1.84 16.13 -8.73
C ARG A 189 -0.93 16.02 -7.50
N LEU A 190 0.32 15.62 -7.73
CA LEU A 190 1.34 15.61 -6.67
C LEU A 190 1.61 17.05 -6.20
N LEU A 191 1.76 17.25 -4.90
CA LEU A 191 1.99 18.57 -4.30
C LEU A 191 3.45 19.04 -4.39
N PHE A 192 4.39 18.11 -4.55
CA PHE A 192 5.82 18.37 -4.49
C PHE A 192 6.50 17.98 -5.81
N ASP A 193 7.16 18.94 -6.45
CA ASP A 193 7.91 18.70 -7.67
C ASP A 193 9.09 17.76 -7.43
N GLY A 194 9.32 16.82 -8.35
CA GLY A 194 10.44 15.87 -8.28
C GLY A 194 10.26 14.73 -7.27
N VAL A 195 9.14 14.65 -6.56
CA VAL A 195 8.90 13.65 -5.51
C VAL A 195 7.70 12.78 -5.86
N LEU A 196 7.89 11.46 -5.85
CA LEU A 196 6.81 10.49 -6.13
C LEU A 196 5.94 10.14 -4.91
N GLN A 197 6.26 10.71 -3.73
CA GLN A 197 5.54 10.44 -2.49
C GLN A 197 4.21 11.20 -2.48
N GLU A 198 3.10 10.46 -2.42
CA GLU A 198 1.77 11.03 -2.23
C GLU A 198 1.59 11.49 -0.78
N VAL A 199 0.92 12.63 -0.60
CA VAL A 199 0.60 13.20 0.70
C VAL A 199 -0.90 13.41 0.87
N VAL A 200 -1.32 13.48 2.12
CA VAL A 200 -2.66 13.80 2.59
C VAL A 200 -2.53 14.95 3.59
N LEU A 201 -3.42 15.96 3.51
CA LEU A 201 -3.56 16.91 4.60
C LEU A 201 -4.47 16.29 5.64
N PHE A 202 -3.96 16.13 6.84
CA PHE A 202 -4.71 15.70 8.00
C PHE A 202 -5.18 16.93 8.77
N CYS A 203 -6.49 17.09 8.90
CA CYS A 203 -7.13 18.19 9.63
C CYS A 203 -8.02 17.58 10.72
N GLY A 204 -7.50 17.47 11.95
CA GLY A 204 -8.21 16.83 13.06
C GLY A 204 -8.61 17.81 14.17
N VAL A 205 -9.86 17.73 14.63
CA VAL A 205 -10.32 18.42 15.85
C VAL A 205 -10.21 17.47 17.05
N VAL A 206 -9.35 17.82 18.00
CA VAL A 206 -9.08 17.00 19.20
C VAL A 206 -10.34 16.91 20.05
N GLY A 207 -10.65 15.70 20.50
CA GLY A 207 -11.88 15.38 21.22
C GLY A 207 -12.02 13.89 21.49
N ALA A 208 -12.82 13.52 22.50
CA ALA A 208 -13.13 12.11 22.74
C ALA A 208 -13.77 11.48 21.49
N GLY A 209 -13.16 10.40 20.99
CA GLY A 209 -13.65 9.65 19.84
C GLY A 209 -14.83 8.70 20.15
N PRO A 210 -15.28 7.90 19.18
CA PRO A 210 -14.67 7.71 17.86
C PRO A 210 -14.84 8.90 16.92
N ALA A 211 -13.79 9.24 16.18
CA ALA A 211 -13.81 10.32 15.21
C ALA A 211 -14.83 10.10 14.10
N ARG A 212 -15.50 11.17 13.67
CA ARG A 212 -16.16 11.24 12.35
C ARG A 212 -15.11 11.54 11.29
N ILE A 213 -15.02 10.73 10.24
CA ILE A 213 -14.04 10.90 9.17
C ILE A 213 -14.72 11.41 7.91
N ARG A 214 -14.13 12.45 7.33
CA ARG A 214 -14.48 13.02 6.03
C ARG A 214 -13.30 12.93 5.09
N THR A 215 -13.54 12.75 3.80
CA THR A 215 -12.51 12.89 2.78
C THR A 215 -12.93 13.95 1.78
N VAL A 216 -11.98 14.83 1.44
CA VAL A 216 -12.16 15.86 0.43
C VAL A 216 -11.10 15.62 -0.65
N HIS A 217 -11.54 15.50 -1.89
CA HIS A 217 -10.65 15.22 -3.02
C HIS A 217 -10.60 16.40 -3.97
N LEU A 218 -9.50 17.14 -3.93
CA LEU A 218 -9.26 18.34 -4.72
C LEU A 218 -8.42 18.04 -5.96
N ALA A 219 -8.46 18.93 -6.94
CA ALA A 219 -7.63 18.82 -8.14
C ALA A 219 -6.14 19.00 -7.80
N ASP A 220 -5.82 20.11 -7.12
CA ASP A 220 -4.47 20.52 -6.72
C ASP A 220 -4.53 21.46 -5.52
N ALA A 221 -3.36 21.98 -5.11
CA ALA A 221 -3.19 22.83 -3.94
C ALA A 221 -3.97 24.15 -4.05
N ASP A 222 -4.16 24.68 -5.25
CA ASP A 222 -4.78 25.99 -5.46
C ASP A 222 -6.28 25.97 -5.16
N ALA A 223 -6.91 24.79 -5.29
CA ALA A 223 -8.31 24.58 -4.95
C ALA A 223 -8.61 24.66 -3.43
N LEU A 224 -7.59 24.67 -2.55
CA LEU A 224 -7.79 24.75 -1.09
C LEU A 224 -8.46 26.05 -0.63
N GLY A 225 -8.23 27.16 -1.34
CA GLY A 225 -8.71 28.48 -0.91
C GLY A 225 -10.24 28.66 -0.93
N GLY A 226 -10.95 27.83 -1.70
CA GLY A 226 -12.40 27.89 -1.85
C GLY A 226 -13.11 26.55 -1.60
N SER A 227 -12.42 25.57 -1.03
CA SER A 227 -12.99 24.25 -0.78
C SER A 227 -13.91 24.25 0.43
N ASP A 228 -15.11 23.68 0.29
CA ASP A 228 -15.93 23.31 1.43
C ASP A 228 -15.41 22.00 2.05
N LEU A 229 -15.13 22.03 3.35
CA LEU A 229 -14.66 20.88 4.12
C LEU A 229 -15.78 20.20 4.90
N ASP A 230 -16.97 20.80 4.99
CA ASP A 230 -18.13 20.24 5.68
C ASP A 230 -18.94 19.32 4.76
N VAL A 231 -18.28 18.28 4.29
CA VAL A 231 -18.89 17.21 3.50
C VAL A 231 -19.46 16.10 4.40
N GLU A 232 -20.25 15.19 3.83
CA GLU A 232 -20.80 14.05 4.57
C GLU A 232 -19.68 13.23 5.23
N ALA A 233 -19.88 12.88 6.50
CA ALA A 233 -18.91 12.11 7.28
C ALA A 233 -19.34 10.66 7.44
N ALA A 234 -18.36 9.77 7.45
CA ALA A 234 -18.55 8.40 7.88
C ALA A 234 -18.05 8.22 9.34
N PRO A 235 -18.72 7.40 10.16
CA PRO A 235 -18.22 7.10 11.48
C PRO A 235 -16.92 6.29 11.39
N GLY A 236 -15.89 6.79 12.06
CA GLY A 236 -14.74 6.01 12.46
C GLY A 236 -15.18 4.89 13.38
N LEU A 237 -14.65 3.69 13.18
CA LEU A 237 -14.91 2.57 14.10
C LEU A 237 -13.59 2.16 14.74
N LEU A 238 -13.56 2.26 16.08
CA LEU A 238 -12.46 1.77 16.89
C LEU A 238 -12.35 0.25 16.72
N HIS A 239 -11.11 -0.25 16.74
CA HIS A 239 -10.79 -1.68 16.63
C HIS A 239 -11.17 -2.34 15.31
N GLU A 240 -11.60 -1.57 14.30
CA GLU A 240 -11.59 -2.04 12.92
C GLU A 240 -10.17 -1.91 12.37
N ASN A 241 -9.50 -3.05 12.15
CA ASN A 241 -8.18 -3.12 11.49
C ASN A 241 -8.21 -2.73 9.99
N GLU A 242 -9.28 -2.10 9.53
CA GLU A 242 -9.45 -1.67 8.14
C GLU A 242 -8.63 -0.42 7.83
N LYS A 243 -8.10 -0.38 6.62
CA LYS A 243 -7.37 0.76 6.09
C LYS A 243 -8.33 1.92 5.85
N TRP A 244 -7.86 3.16 6.02
CA TRP A 244 -8.65 4.38 5.81
C TRP A 244 -8.94 4.65 4.33
N THR A 245 -8.37 3.89 3.40
CA THR A 245 -8.73 3.93 1.97
C THR A 245 -10.24 3.80 1.72
N LYS A 246 -10.99 3.12 2.59
CA LYS A 246 -12.45 3.03 2.48
C LYS A 246 -13.17 4.38 2.63
N TYR A 247 -12.58 5.37 3.30
CA TYR A 247 -13.24 6.66 3.54
C TYR A 247 -13.29 7.55 2.29
N PHE A 248 -12.69 7.12 1.17
CA PHE A 248 -12.91 7.71 -0.15
C PHE A 248 -14.19 7.21 -0.85
N LEU A 249 -14.95 6.35 -0.18
CA LEU A 249 -16.28 5.93 -0.61
C LEU A 249 -17.36 6.72 0.15
N ASP A 250 -18.55 6.80 -0.44
CA ASP A 250 -19.69 7.38 0.23
C ASP A 250 -20.05 6.60 1.51
N PRO A 251 -20.56 7.26 2.56
CA PRO A 251 -20.90 6.59 3.82
C PRO A 251 -21.89 5.42 3.68
N ALA A 252 -22.79 5.48 2.70
CA ALA A 252 -23.68 4.37 2.36
C ALA A 252 -22.92 3.12 1.88
N ALA A 253 -21.94 3.29 0.98
CA ALA A 253 -21.11 2.21 0.48
C ALA A 253 -20.22 1.61 1.59
N ILE A 254 -19.68 2.44 2.48
CA ILE A 254 -18.91 1.96 3.64
C ILE A 254 -19.78 1.10 4.56
N ARG A 255 -21.02 1.54 4.85
CA ARG A 255 -21.97 0.77 5.68
C ARG A 255 -22.31 -0.57 5.03
N LEU A 256 -22.57 -0.57 3.71
CA LEU A 256 -22.84 -1.78 2.94
C LEU A 256 -21.67 -2.77 3.04
N LEU A 257 -20.45 -2.34 2.72
CA LEU A 257 -19.27 -3.21 2.75
C LEU A 257 -19.02 -3.76 4.16
N ARG A 258 -19.14 -2.93 5.20
CA ARG A 258 -19.05 -3.41 6.59
C ARG A 258 -20.10 -4.48 6.92
N GLY A 259 -21.33 -4.30 6.46
CA GLY A 259 -22.40 -5.29 6.60
C GLY A 259 -22.03 -6.61 5.91
N LEU A 260 -21.59 -6.54 4.66
CA LEU A 260 -21.16 -7.71 3.88
C LEU A 260 -19.99 -8.45 4.53
N LYS A 261 -18.98 -7.74 5.03
CA LYS A 261 -17.82 -8.34 5.70
C LYS A 261 -18.19 -9.14 6.95
N ARG A 262 -19.24 -8.72 7.66
CA ARG A 262 -19.74 -9.40 8.86
C ARG A 262 -20.77 -10.48 8.54
N SER A 263 -21.23 -10.53 7.28
CA SER A 263 -22.21 -11.52 6.85
C SER A 263 -21.59 -12.91 6.84
N PRO A 264 -22.29 -13.94 7.37
CA PRO A 264 -21.85 -15.32 7.26
C PRO A 264 -21.93 -15.86 5.82
N ALA A 265 -22.56 -15.12 4.90
CA ALA A 265 -22.66 -15.49 3.48
C ALA A 265 -21.32 -15.40 2.74
N LEU A 266 -20.33 -14.68 3.29
CA LEU A 266 -18.98 -14.58 2.73
C LEU A 266 -18.00 -15.31 3.65
N THR A 267 -17.06 -16.02 3.06
CA THR A 267 -15.93 -16.64 3.77
C THR A 267 -14.64 -15.87 3.52
N ARG A 268 -13.63 -16.06 4.36
CA ARG A 268 -12.29 -15.49 4.14
C ARG A 268 -11.50 -16.39 3.20
N LEU A 269 -10.78 -15.82 2.25
CA LEU A 269 -9.91 -16.58 1.34
C LEU A 269 -8.95 -17.49 2.11
N GLY A 270 -8.35 -17.00 3.20
CA GLY A 270 -7.45 -17.75 4.08
C GLY A 270 -8.06 -18.98 4.76
N SER A 271 -9.39 -19.13 4.74
CA SER A 271 -10.06 -20.33 5.28
C SER A 271 -10.17 -21.47 4.26
N VAL A 272 -10.01 -21.16 2.97
CA VAL A 272 -10.15 -22.12 1.85
C VAL A 272 -8.90 -22.23 1.00
N ALA A 273 -7.93 -21.32 1.16
CA ALA A 273 -6.65 -21.34 0.45
C ALA A 273 -5.56 -20.62 1.25
N GLY A 274 -4.32 -21.10 1.13
CA GLY A 274 -3.12 -20.42 1.64
C GLY A 274 -2.42 -19.65 0.51
N VAL A 275 -1.95 -18.44 0.80
CA VAL A 275 -1.26 -17.57 -0.16
C VAL A 275 0.20 -17.44 0.24
N ASP A 276 1.10 -17.71 -0.70
CA ASP A 276 2.54 -17.55 -0.52
C ASP A 276 3.14 -16.65 -1.59
N VAL A 277 4.22 -15.95 -1.24
CA VAL A 277 4.99 -15.19 -2.23
C VAL A 277 5.61 -16.15 -3.25
N GLY A 278 5.64 -15.72 -4.52
CA GLY A 278 6.41 -16.40 -5.56
C GLY A 278 7.91 -16.42 -5.28
N ILE A 279 8.66 -17.14 -6.10
CA ILE A 279 10.10 -17.36 -5.89
C ILE A 279 10.85 -16.04 -6.02
N VAL A 280 11.50 -15.64 -4.93
CA VAL A 280 12.42 -14.50 -4.90
C VAL A 280 13.77 -14.97 -5.40
N THR A 281 14.07 -14.79 -6.69
CA THR A 281 15.33 -15.28 -7.27
C THR A 281 16.54 -14.48 -6.82
N GLY A 282 16.39 -13.18 -6.58
CA GLY A 282 17.49 -12.23 -6.33
C GLY A 282 18.19 -11.73 -7.60
N ARG A 283 18.05 -12.43 -8.72
CA ARG A 283 18.59 -12.05 -10.03
C ARG A 283 17.82 -12.74 -11.17
N ASN A 284 16.65 -12.19 -11.53
CA ASN A 284 15.79 -12.81 -12.56
C ASN A 284 16.55 -13.05 -13.87
N SER A 285 17.46 -12.15 -14.27
CA SER A 285 18.26 -12.28 -15.48
C SER A 285 19.11 -13.56 -15.53
N PHE A 286 19.53 -14.09 -14.37
CA PHE A 286 20.29 -15.34 -14.24
C PHE A 286 19.39 -16.57 -14.09
N PHE A 287 18.38 -16.48 -13.22
CA PHE A 287 17.57 -17.65 -12.82
C PHE A 287 16.40 -17.95 -13.74
N THR A 288 15.95 -16.99 -14.54
CA THR A 288 14.82 -17.19 -15.44
C THR A 288 15.31 -17.18 -16.88
N LEU A 289 14.75 -18.00 -17.76
CA LEU A 289 15.21 -18.15 -19.14
C LEU A 289 14.02 -18.15 -20.10
N THR A 290 14.24 -17.62 -21.31
CA THR A 290 13.37 -17.92 -22.46
C THR A 290 13.67 -19.33 -22.98
N ASP A 291 12.80 -19.88 -23.83
CA ASP A 291 13.04 -21.21 -24.42
C ASP A 291 14.34 -21.25 -25.23
N ALA A 292 14.56 -20.24 -26.07
CA ALA A 292 15.78 -20.09 -26.86
C ALA A 292 17.04 -20.00 -25.99
N GLN A 293 16.98 -19.31 -24.85
CA GLN A 293 18.10 -19.25 -23.91
C GLN A 293 18.36 -20.61 -23.24
N ALA A 294 17.31 -21.29 -22.79
CA ALA A 294 17.43 -22.60 -22.15
C ALA A 294 17.98 -23.66 -23.13
N GLU A 295 17.63 -23.57 -24.41
CA GLU A 295 18.16 -24.44 -25.46
C GLU A 295 19.61 -24.10 -25.84
N ALA A 296 19.92 -22.83 -26.10
CA ALA A 296 21.27 -22.40 -26.46
C ALA A 296 22.31 -22.71 -25.37
N LEU A 297 21.90 -22.60 -24.10
CA LEU A 297 22.74 -22.94 -22.94
C LEU A 297 22.66 -24.43 -22.56
N ARG A 298 21.81 -25.23 -23.23
CA ARG A 298 21.56 -26.64 -22.91
C ARG A 298 21.09 -26.89 -21.47
N LEU A 299 20.37 -25.93 -20.90
CA LEU A 299 19.89 -25.93 -19.51
C LEU A 299 18.44 -26.41 -19.35
N ARG A 300 17.72 -26.70 -20.44
CA ARG A 300 16.29 -27.05 -20.38
C ARG A 300 15.96 -28.18 -19.39
N ARG A 301 16.84 -29.19 -19.27
CA ARG A 301 16.69 -30.31 -18.31
C ARG A 301 16.88 -29.92 -16.83
N HIS A 302 17.48 -28.77 -16.58
CA HIS A 302 17.68 -28.19 -15.24
C HIS A 302 16.70 -27.05 -14.97
N CYS A 303 15.58 -27.01 -15.70
CA CYS A 303 14.59 -25.97 -15.56
C CYS A 303 13.21 -26.55 -15.28
N VAL A 304 12.41 -25.79 -14.53
CA VAL A 304 10.99 -26.06 -14.35
C VAL A 304 10.13 -25.00 -15.04
N PRO A 305 8.88 -25.33 -15.41
CA PRO A 305 7.95 -24.35 -15.98
C PRO A 305 7.71 -23.16 -15.04
N LEU A 306 7.71 -21.95 -15.60
CA LEU A 306 7.63 -20.68 -14.87
C LEU A 306 6.62 -19.71 -15.49
N VAL A 307 5.87 -19.05 -14.62
CA VAL A 307 5.19 -17.77 -14.85
C VAL A 307 6.06 -16.65 -14.28
N ALA A 308 6.77 -15.93 -15.16
CA ALA A 308 7.75 -14.93 -14.75
C ALA A 308 7.14 -13.56 -14.48
N ARG A 309 5.99 -13.22 -15.09
CA ARG A 309 5.31 -11.93 -14.92
C ARG A 309 3.79 -12.09 -14.96
N SER A 310 3.10 -11.15 -14.32
CA SER A 310 1.63 -11.06 -14.31
C SER A 310 0.98 -11.01 -15.70
N ALA A 311 1.65 -10.41 -16.69
CA ALA A 311 1.14 -10.29 -18.06
C ALA A 311 0.92 -11.65 -18.78
N GLN A 312 1.50 -12.73 -18.26
CA GLN A 312 1.29 -14.09 -18.77
C GLN A 312 -0.05 -14.70 -18.34
N LEU A 313 -0.66 -14.17 -17.28
CA LEU A 313 -1.90 -14.66 -16.73
C LEU A 313 -3.06 -13.84 -17.29
N SER A 314 -3.58 -14.20 -18.46
CA SER A 314 -4.67 -13.47 -19.15
C SER A 314 -6.07 -13.96 -18.76
N GLY A 315 -6.24 -15.26 -18.52
CA GLY A 315 -7.52 -15.91 -18.25
C GLY A 315 -7.75 -16.37 -16.81
N LEU A 316 -8.85 -17.08 -16.63
CA LEU A 316 -9.15 -17.86 -15.41
C LEU A 316 -8.26 -19.09 -15.33
N VAL A 317 -7.86 -19.66 -16.48
CA VAL A 317 -6.99 -20.83 -16.58
C VAL A 317 -5.71 -20.48 -17.35
N TYR A 318 -4.56 -20.88 -16.81
CA TYR A 318 -3.27 -20.89 -17.50
C TYR A 318 -2.88 -22.33 -17.81
N ASP A 319 -3.13 -22.73 -19.06
CA ASP A 319 -2.99 -24.08 -19.60
C ASP A 319 -1.76 -24.24 -20.52
N SER A 320 -1.64 -25.40 -21.17
CA SER A 320 -0.57 -25.69 -22.14
C SER A 320 -0.56 -24.74 -23.34
N ASP A 321 -1.73 -24.28 -23.79
CA ASP A 321 -1.85 -23.41 -24.96
C ASP A 321 -1.42 -21.99 -24.62
N CYS A 322 -1.80 -21.50 -23.44
CA CYS A 322 -1.28 -20.25 -22.88
C CYS A 322 0.25 -20.28 -22.78
N ARG A 323 0.80 -21.38 -22.26
CA ARG A 323 2.25 -21.57 -22.17
C ARG A 323 2.92 -21.63 -23.55
N ALA A 324 2.32 -22.31 -24.52
CA ALA A 324 2.82 -22.38 -25.88
C ALA A 324 2.87 -20.98 -26.54
N ALA A 325 1.84 -20.16 -26.33
CA ALA A 325 1.83 -18.78 -26.78
C ALA A 325 2.93 -17.93 -26.14
N ASP A 326 3.20 -18.11 -24.84
CA ASP A 326 4.29 -17.43 -24.13
C ASP A 326 5.68 -17.84 -24.63
N LEU A 327 5.87 -19.13 -24.95
CA LEU A 327 7.08 -19.65 -25.57
C LEU A 327 7.30 -19.01 -26.94
N ALA A 328 6.27 -18.99 -27.79
CA ALA A 328 6.31 -18.38 -29.12
C ALA A 328 6.57 -16.87 -29.05
N ALA A 329 6.04 -16.18 -28.04
CA ALA A 329 6.26 -14.76 -27.80
C ALA A 329 7.62 -14.43 -27.16
N GLY A 330 8.51 -15.42 -26.99
CA GLY A 330 9.85 -15.23 -26.43
C GLY A 330 9.84 -14.78 -24.96
N ARG A 331 8.77 -15.08 -24.22
CA ARG A 331 8.70 -14.75 -22.80
C ARG A 331 9.60 -15.68 -21.98
N ARG A 332 9.91 -15.25 -20.76
CA ARG A 332 10.65 -16.09 -19.80
C ARG A 332 9.68 -17.09 -19.19
N THR A 333 9.88 -18.36 -19.50
CA THR A 333 8.95 -19.47 -19.17
C THR A 333 9.65 -20.61 -18.44
N TRP A 334 10.94 -20.46 -18.16
CA TRP A 334 11.77 -21.42 -17.46
C TRP A 334 12.41 -20.78 -16.23
N LEU A 335 12.40 -21.50 -15.11
CA LEU A 335 13.18 -21.21 -13.91
C LEU A 335 14.27 -22.27 -13.78
N LEU A 336 15.51 -21.84 -13.60
CA LEU A 336 16.62 -22.73 -13.28
C LEU A 336 16.41 -23.37 -11.90
N ASP A 337 16.33 -24.70 -11.87
CA ASP A 337 16.23 -25.55 -10.70
C ASP A 337 17.45 -26.47 -10.65
N ALA A 338 18.57 -25.88 -10.22
CA ALA A 338 19.87 -26.53 -10.21
C ALA A 338 20.08 -27.34 -8.91
N PRO A 339 20.57 -28.59 -8.98
CA PRO A 339 20.94 -29.35 -7.79
C PRO A 339 22.09 -28.67 -7.02
N PRO A 340 22.25 -28.96 -5.71
CA PRO A 340 23.34 -28.43 -4.92
C PRO A 340 24.72 -28.82 -5.44
N ASP A 341 24.85 -30.04 -5.95
CA ASP A 341 26.10 -30.61 -6.49
C ASP A 341 25.96 -30.86 -8.00
N PRO A 342 26.14 -29.83 -8.86
CA PRO A 342 25.95 -29.97 -10.30
C PRO A 342 27.10 -30.76 -10.95
N THR A 343 26.76 -31.78 -11.75
CA THR A 343 27.73 -32.58 -12.51
C THR A 343 27.69 -32.33 -14.02
N ASP A 344 26.64 -31.67 -14.50
CA ASP A 344 26.49 -31.30 -15.90
C ASP A 344 27.38 -30.11 -16.27
N ALA A 345 28.27 -30.30 -17.24
CA ALA A 345 29.19 -29.27 -17.72
C ALA A 345 28.50 -27.97 -18.18
N ALA A 346 27.32 -28.05 -18.81
CA ALA A 346 26.58 -26.87 -19.25
C ALA A 346 26.02 -26.08 -18.05
N LEU A 347 25.54 -26.78 -17.02
CA LEU A 347 25.05 -26.17 -15.79
C LEU A 347 26.19 -25.52 -15.00
N VAL A 348 27.32 -26.22 -14.84
CA VAL A 348 28.52 -25.70 -14.19
C VAL A 348 29.00 -24.43 -14.91
N ALA A 349 29.12 -24.47 -16.24
CA ALA A 349 29.53 -23.30 -17.02
C ALA A 349 28.59 -22.09 -16.84
N HIS A 350 27.27 -22.32 -16.72
CA HIS A 350 26.32 -21.24 -16.44
C HIS A 350 26.50 -20.66 -15.03
N ILE A 351 26.73 -21.52 -14.03
CA ILE A 351 27.01 -21.10 -12.65
C ILE A 351 28.30 -20.27 -12.60
N ASP A 352 29.40 -20.76 -13.19
CA ASP A 352 30.69 -20.06 -13.26
C ASP A 352 30.55 -18.69 -13.94
N ALA A 353 29.77 -18.60 -15.01
CA ALA A 353 29.46 -17.33 -15.67
C ALA A 353 28.71 -16.36 -14.76
N GLY A 354 27.80 -16.86 -13.91
CA GLY A 354 27.13 -16.08 -12.88
C GLY A 354 28.07 -15.60 -11.79
N GLU A 355 29.06 -16.42 -11.40
CA GLU A 355 30.09 -16.03 -10.44
C GLU A 355 30.99 -14.92 -10.98
N ALA A 356 31.50 -15.10 -12.20
CA ALA A 356 32.33 -14.12 -12.90
C ALA A 356 31.62 -12.76 -13.06
N ALA A 357 30.29 -12.76 -13.18
CA ALA A 357 29.48 -11.56 -13.28
C ALA A 357 28.95 -11.02 -11.93
N GLY A 358 29.39 -11.58 -10.80
CA GLY A 358 29.05 -11.11 -9.46
C GLY A 358 27.60 -11.39 -9.03
N VAL A 359 26.90 -12.33 -9.66
CA VAL A 359 25.52 -12.69 -9.28
C VAL A 359 25.47 -13.20 -7.84
N HIS A 360 26.46 -14.01 -7.44
CA HIS A 360 26.62 -14.58 -6.10
C HIS A 360 26.75 -13.53 -4.99
N LEU A 361 27.28 -12.33 -5.31
CA LEU A 361 27.43 -11.22 -4.37
C LEU A 361 26.12 -10.47 -4.09
N GLY A 362 25.08 -10.72 -4.89
CA GLY A 362 23.77 -10.11 -4.67
C GLY A 362 23.17 -10.55 -3.32
N TYR A 363 22.56 -9.62 -2.58
CA TYR A 363 22.07 -9.84 -1.21
C TYR A 363 21.35 -11.18 -0.98
N LYS A 364 20.41 -11.57 -1.86
CA LYS A 364 19.69 -12.84 -1.72
C LYS A 364 20.54 -14.06 -2.07
N CYS A 365 21.42 -13.96 -3.07
CA CYS A 365 22.31 -15.04 -3.48
C CYS A 365 23.36 -15.32 -2.40
N ALA A 366 23.97 -14.26 -1.85
CA ALA A 366 25.03 -14.35 -0.84
C ALA A 366 24.59 -15.00 0.47
N LEU A 367 23.28 -15.02 0.77
CA LEU A 367 22.71 -15.64 1.96
C LEU A 367 22.43 -17.14 1.79
N ARG A 368 22.51 -17.69 0.57
CA ARG A 368 22.15 -19.09 0.28
C ARG A 368 23.39 -19.97 0.24
N LYS A 369 23.21 -21.26 0.53
CA LYS A 369 24.25 -22.30 0.42
C LYS A 369 23.66 -23.54 -0.25
N PRO A 370 24.03 -23.86 -1.50
CA PRO A 370 24.84 -23.03 -2.42
C PRO A 370 24.08 -21.81 -2.94
N TRP A 371 24.77 -20.81 -3.51
CA TRP A 371 24.17 -19.51 -3.85
C TRP A 371 23.14 -19.58 -4.99
N TRP A 372 23.28 -20.58 -5.87
CA TRP A 372 22.46 -20.82 -7.07
C TRP A 372 21.18 -21.61 -6.81
N THR A 373 20.93 -22.13 -5.60
CA THR A 373 19.68 -22.84 -5.32
C THR A 373 18.58 -21.85 -4.90
N THR A 374 17.47 -21.81 -5.64
CA THR A 374 16.30 -21.02 -5.22
C THR A 374 15.46 -21.81 -4.21
N PRO A 375 15.28 -21.31 -2.97
CA PRO A 375 14.51 -22.03 -1.96
C PRO A 375 13.00 -22.01 -2.27
N SER A 376 12.25 -22.92 -1.64
CA SER A 376 10.77 -22.97 -1.68
C SER A 376 10.22 -23.20 -3.09
N LEU A 377 10.82 -24.10 -3.87
CA LEU A 377 10.28 -24.52 -5.15
C LEU A 377 9.09 -25.47 -4.95
N TRP A 378 7.92 -25.06 -5.43
CA TRP A 378 6.72 -25.89 -5.49
C TRP A 378 5.76 -25.35 -6.56
N VAL A 379 4.86 -26.20 -7.04
CA VAL A 379 3.86 -25.90 -8.07
C VAL A 379 2.51 -25.64 -7.38
N PRO A 380 1.95 -24.43 -7.49
CA PRO A 380 0.63 -24.13 -6.92
C PRO A 380 -0.51 -24.60 -7.80
N GLU A 381 -1.68 -24.79 -7.20
CA GLU A 381 -2.94 -24.99 -7.91
C GLU A 381 -3.45 -23.69 -8.54
N LEU A 382 -3.13 -22.53 -7.93
CA LEU A 382 -3.59 -21.21 -8.35
C LEU A 382 -2.47 -20.17 -8.31
N PHE A 383 -2.54 -19.19 -9.21
CA PHE A 383 -1.71 -17.99 -9.21
C PHE A 383 -2.55 -16.78 -8.83
N MET A 384 -2.03 -15.91 -7.98
CA MET A 384 -2.69 -14.64 -7.66
C MET A 384 -1.78 -13.46 -7.99
N LEU A 385 -2.32 -12.43 -8.62
CA LEU A 385 -1.54 -11.23 -8.90
C LEU A 385 -1.17 -10.50 -7.61
N ARG A 386 0.13 -10.32 -7.38
CA ARG A 386 0.63 -9.50 -6.26
C ARG A 386 0.50 -8.02 -6.57
N GLN A 387 0.95 -7.61 -7.77
CA GLN A 387 0.91 -6.25 -8.26
C GLN A 387 -0.15 -6.13 -9.36
N ILE A 388 -1.17 -5.32 -9.10
CA ILE A 388 -2.41 -5.22 -9.85
C ILE A 388 -2.54 -3.81 -10.43
N HIS A 389 -2.66 -3.71 -11.76
CA HIS A 389 -2.95 -2.44 -12.42
C HIS A 389 -4.46 -2.23 -12.59
N LEU A 390 -5.19 -3.12 -13.25
CA LEU A 390 -6.62 -2.91 -13.54
C LEU A 390 -7.54 -3.71 -12.62
N ALA A 391 -7.34 -5.02 -12.54
CA ALA A 391 -8.23 -5.91 -11.80
C ALA A 391 -7.43 -6.98 -11.05
N PRO A 392 -7.83 -7.35 -9.82
CA PRO A 392 -7.35 -8.57 -9.17
C PRO A 392 -7.59 -9.78 -10.08
N ARG A 393 -6.75 -10.81 -9.95
CA ARG A 393 -6.90 -12.04 -10.72
C ARG A 393 -6.36 -13.23 -9.94
N LEU A 394 -7.13 -14.32 -10.00
CA LEU A 394 -6.82 -15.63 -9.45
C LEU A 394 -6.94 -16.67 -10.58
N THR A 395 -5.82 -17.24 -11.02
CA THR A 395 -5.75 -18.06 -12.24
C THR A 395 -5.37 -19.50 -11.90
N VAL A 396 -6.14 -20.47 -12.38
CA VAL A 396 -5.86 -21.91 -12.27
C VAL A 396 -4.57 -22.25 -13.01
N ASN A 397 -3.66 -22.94 -12.35
CA ASN A 397 -2.43 -23.41 -12.93
C ASN A 397 -2.60 -24.82 -13.54
N ALA A 398 -3.05 -24.87 -14.79
CA ALA A 398 -3.14 -26.12 -15.55
C ALA A 398 -1.83 -26.47 -16.29
N ALA A 399 -0.83 -25.59 -16.28
CA ALA A 399 0.46 -25.77 -16.93
C ALA A 399 1.57 -26.35 -16.03
N ALA A 400 1.23 -26.73 -14.78
CA ALA A 400 2.17 -27.21 -13.76
C ALA A 400 3.40 -26.30 -13.57
N ALA A 401 3.20 -24.98 -13.65
CA ALA A 401 4.26 -23.99 -13.51
C ALA A 401 4.43 -23.48 -12.08
N THR A 402 5.59 -22.93 -11.74
CA THR A 402 5.76 -22.08 -10.55
C THR A 402 5.78 -20.61 -10.95
N SER A 403 5.99 -19.68 -10.02
CA SER A 403 6.06 -18.24 -10.30
C SER A 403 7.21 -17.52 -9.62
N THR A 404 7.57 -16.34 -10.14
CA THR A 404 8.44 -15.38 -9.42
C THR A 404 7.62 -14.55 -8.42
N ASP A 405 8.31 -13.80 -7.56
CA ASP A 405 7.74 -12.89 -6.54
C ASP A 405 6.83 -11.75 -7.08
N THR A 406 6.62 -11.66 -8.39
CA THR A 406 5.60 -10.78 -8.99
C THR A 406 4.18 -11.38 -8.96
N VAL A 407 4.08 -12.68 -8.75
CA VAL A 407 2.83 -13.45 -8.75
C VAL A 407 2.87 -14.40 -7.56
N HIS A 408 1.86 -14.31 -6.70
CA HIS A 408 1.70 -15.22 -5.56
C HIS A 408 1.32 -16.62 -6.01
N ARG A 409 1.71 -17.58 -5.20
CA ARG A 409 1.40 -19.01 -5.35
C ARG A 409 0.33 -19.35 -4.32
N VAL A 410 -0.74 -19.99 -4.75
CA VAL A 410 -1.91 -20.24 -3.91
C VAL A 410 -2.19 -21.73 -3.88
N ARG A 411 -2.28 -22.27 -2.66
CA ARG A 411 -2.66 -23.67 -2.41
C ARG A 411 -4.08 -23.72 -1.89
N VAL A 412 -4.90 -24.60 -2.45
CA VAL A 412 -6.29 -24.78 -1.98
C VAL A 412 -6.36 -25.75 -0.81
N ALA A 413 -7.35 -25.55 0.07
CA ALA A 413 -7.67 -26.51 1.12
C ALA A 413 -8.27 -27.80 0.52
N ALA A 414 -8.20 -28.90 1.26
CA ALA A 414 -8.79 -30.16 0.84
C ALA A 414 -10.30 -30.02 0.56
N GLY A 415 -10.75 -30.55 -0.57
CA GLY A 415 -12.17 -30.51 -0.98
C GLY A 415 -12.60 -29.20 -1.65
N VAL A 416 -11.70 -28.22 -1.81
CA VAL A 416 -11.97 -26.99 -2.57
C VAL A 416 -11.54 -27.17 -4.01
N ASP A 417 -12.45 -26.98 -4.95
CA ASP A 417 -12.13 -26.95 -6.39
C ASP A 417 -11.40 -25.63 -6.74
N PRO A 418 -10.18 -25.68 -7.31
CA PRO A 418 -9.45 -24.50 -7.75
C PRO A 418 -10.22 -23.65 -8.78
N ALA A 419 -10.94 -24.27 -9.71
CA ALA A 419 -11.66 -23.54 -10.74
C ALA A 419 -12.85 -22.78 -10.15
N ALA A 420 -13.66 -23.44 -9.33
CA ALA A 420 -14.75 -22.79 -8.59
C ALA A 420 -14.25 -21.66 -7.69
N LEU A 421 -13.13 -21.84 -6.97
CA LEU A 421 -12.51 -20.77 -6.17
C LEU A 421 -12.06 -19.59 -7.05
N ALA A 422 -11.45 -19.86 -8.19
CA ALA A 422 -11.07 -18.84 -9.15
C ALA A 422 -12.29 -18.06 -9.65
N VAL A 423 -13.39 -18.73 -10.01
CA VAL A 423 -14.63 -18.06 -10.45
C VAL A 423 -15.17 -17.14 -9.37
N VAL A 424 -15.44 -17.67 -8.16
CA VAL A 424 -16.07 -16.87 -7.10
C VAL A 424 -15.18 -15.72 -6.66
N PHE A 425 -13.86 -15.77 -6.85
CA PHE A 425 -12.97 -14.65 -6.58
C PHE A 425 -13.22 -13.43 -7.49
N HIS A 426 -13.64 -13.65 -8.74
CA HIS A 426 -13.89 -12.59 -9.71
C HIS A 426 -15.31 -12.04 -9.57
N ASN A 427 -15.57 -11.30 -8.49
CA ASN A 427 -16.85 -10.64 -8.24
C ASN A 427 -16.66 -9.20 -7.71
N SER A 428 -17.72 -8.39 -7.78
CA SER A 428 -17.73 -6.99 -7.34
C SER A 428 -17.36 -6.79 -5.88
N VAL A 429 -17.86 -7.64 -4.98
CA VAL A 429 -17.64 -7.51 -3.53
C VAL A 429 -16.17 -7.75 -3.22
N THR A 430 -15.61 -8.88 -3.65
CA THR A 430 -14.20 -9.22 -3.43
C THR A 430 -13.28 -8.17 -4.06
N PHE A 431 -13.61 -7.64 -5.23
CA PHE A 431 -12.82 -6.60 -5.88
C PHE A 431 -12.85 -5.27 -5.12
N ALA A 432 -14.00 -4.87 -4.57
CA ALA A 432 -14.08 -3.69 -3.70
C ALA A 432 -13.20 -3.87 -2.44
N PHE A 433 -13.22 -5.05 -1.83
CA PHE A 433 -12.36 -5.36 -0.68
C PHE A 433 -10.87 -5.44 -1.03
N ALA A 434 -10.51 -5.87 -2.24
CA ALA A 434 -9.12 -5.84 -2.70
C ALA A 434 -8.54 -4.43 -2.67
N GLU A 435 -9.31 -3.42 -3.09
CA GLU A 435 -8.89 -2.01 -3.03
C GLU A 435 -8.81 -1.47 -1.59
N ILE A 436 -9.67 -1.94 -0.70
CA ILE A 436 -9.65 -1.55 0.72
C ILE A 436 -8.49 -2.21 1.47
N LEU A 437 -8.22 -3.49 1.23
CA LEU A 437 -7.23 -4.28 1.94
C LEU A 437 -5.83 -4.18 1.34
N GLY A 438 -5.69 -3.85 0.06
CA GLY A 438 -4.39 -3.71 -0.61
C GLY A 438 -3.68 -2.39 -0.28
N ARG A 439 -2.51 -2.21 -0.90
CA ARG A 439 -1.66 -1.02 -0.78
C ARG A 439 -1.49 -0.39 -2.14
N SER A 440 -1.92 0.86 -2.29
CA SER A 440 -1.71 1.64 -3.49
C SER A 440 -0.31 2.26 -3.49
N TYR A 441 0.47 2.04 -4.53
CA TYR A 441 1.75 2.71 -4.76
C TYR A 441 1.65 3.71 -5.93
N GLY A 442 2.70 4.53 -6.10
CA GLY A 442 2.81 5.43 -7.24
C GLY A 442 2.71 4.68 -8.58
N GLY A 443 2.23 5.36 -9.62
CA GLY A 443 1.92 4.75 -10.92
C GLY A 443 0.60 3.96 -10.94
N GLY A 444 -0.19 4.03 -9.87
CA GLY A 444 -1.52 3.46 -9.80
C GLY A 444 -1.57 1.95 -9.55
N ILE A 445 -0.46 1.32 -9.12
CA ILE A 445 -0.41 -0.10 -8.81
C ILE A 445 -1.02 -0.37 -7.43
N LEU A 446 -1.90 -1.36 -7.35
CA LEU A 446 -2.36 -1.99 -6.10
C LEU A 446 -1.49 -3.20 -5.80
N GLU A 447 -0.99 -3.31 -4.58
CA GLU A 447 -0.25 -4.47 -4.10
C GLU A 447 -1.04 -5.17 -2.99
N LEU A 448 -1.22 -6.48 -3.11
CA LEU A 448 -1.79 -7.32 -2.08
C LEU A 448 -0.70 -8.24 -1.54
N GLU A 449 -0.31 -8.08 -0.29
CA GLU A 449 0.57 -9.05 0.37
C GLU A 449 -0.21 -10.29 0.81
N PRO A 450 0.43 -11.46 1.04
CA PRO A 450 -0.28 -12.70 1.36
C PRO A 450 -1.27 -12.58 2.52
N ALA A 451 -0.83 -11.98 3.63
CA ALA A 451 -1.69 -11.76 4.79
C ALA A 451 -2.89 -10.83 4.50
N GLU A 452 -2.80 -9.93 3.50
CA GLU A 452 -3.91 -9.08 3.07
C GLU A 452 -4.85 -9.84 2.13
N ALA A 453 -4.30 -10.61 1.21
CA ALA A 453 -5.04 -11.46 0.29
C ALA A 453 -5.89 -12.50 1.04
N GLU A 454 -5.33 -13.16 2.06
CA GLU A 454 -6.03 -14.16 2.88
C GLU A 454 -7.20 -13.59 3.69
N GLN A 455 -7.24 -12.26 3.90
CA GLN A 455 -8.38 -11.60 4.56
C GLN A 455 -9.50 -11.18 3.59
N LEU A 456 -9.34 -11.39 2.28
CA LEU A 456 -10.37 -11.05 1.31
C LEU A 456 -11.64 -11.86 1.59
N PRO A 457 -12.80 -11.19 1.73
CA PRO A 457 -14.08 -11.89 1.74
C PRO A 457 -14.42 -12.33 0.31
N ILE A 458 -14.81 -13.59 0.19
CA ILE A 458 -15.20 -14.24 -1.05
C ILE A 458 -16.50 -15.03 -0.83
N PRO A 459 -17.34 -15.21 -1.86
CA PRO A 459 -18.39 -16.21 -1.81
C PRO A 459 -17.82 -17.62 -1.59
N PRO A 460 -18.57 -18.54 -0.96
CA PRO A 460 -18.21 -19.95 -0.91
C PRO A 460 -17.97 -20.53 -2.32
N PRO A 461 -16.86 -21.25 -2.56
CA PRO A 461 -16.56 -21.85 -3.87
C PRO A 461 -17.67 -22.74 -4.42
N ALA A 462 -18.47 -23.38 -3.55
CA ALA A 462 -19.59 -24.23 -3.94
C ALA A 462 -20.70 -23.53 -4.75
N HIS A 463 -20.65 -22.19 -4.89
CA HIS A 463 -21.59 -21.42 -5.70
C HIS A 463 -21.18 -21.25 -7.16
N ALA A 464 -20.02 -21.79 -7.57
CA ALA A 464 -19.60 -21.82 -8.96
C ALA A 464 -19.46 -23.27 -9.46
N ASP A 465 -19.75 -23.46 -10.75
CA ASP A 465 -19.61 -24.74 -11.44
C ASP A 465 -18.68 -24.62 -12.67
N ALA A 466 -18.46 -25.75 -13.35
CA ALA A 466 -17.53 -25.84 -14.47
C ALA A 466 -18.00 -25.07 -15.71
N GLU A 467 -19.32 -24.95 -15.92
CA GLU A 467 -19.89 -24.19 -17.05
C GLU A 467 -19.59 -22.70 -16.87
N LEU A 468 -19.90 -22.16 -15.69
CA LEU A 468 -19.57 -20.78 -15.34
C LEU A 468 -18.05 -20.52 -15.41
N ALA A 469 -17.23 -21.48 -15.01
CA ALA A 469 -15.77 -21.37 -15.12
C ALA A 469 -15.30 -21.23 -16.58
N GLY A 470 -15.89 -21.99 -17.51
CA GLY A 470 -15.59 -21.90 -18.94
C GLY A 470 -15.93 -20.53 -19.52
N ASP A 471 -17.13 -20.02 -19.24
CA ASP A 471 -17.58 -18.72 -19.74
C ASP A 471 -16.74 -17.57 -19.19
N VAL A 472 -16.41 -17.61 -17.89
CA VAL A 472 -15.55 -16.61 -17.25
C VAL A 472 -14.14 -16.64 -17.83
N ASP A 473 -13.57 -17.82 -18.10
CA ASP A 473 -12.25 -17.93 -18.73
C ASP A 473 -12.22 -17.26 -20.11
N LEU A 474 -13.23 -17.51 -20.94
CA LEU A 474 -13.36 -16.91 -22.27
C LEU A 474 -13.42 -15.38 -22.21
N LEU A 475 -14.24 -14.83 -21.31
CA LEU A 475 -14.37 -13.39 -21.13
C LEU A 475 -13.07 -12.75 -20.62
N LEU A 476 -12.40 -13.39 -19.65
CA LEU A 476 -11.13 -12.89 -19.13
C LEU A 476 -10.01 -12.93 -20.19
N LYS A 477 -9.91 -14.02 -20.97
CA LYS A 477 -8.95 -14.15 -22.09
C LYS A 477 -9.21 -13.10 -23.18
N ALA A 478 -10.45 -12.70 -23.40
CA ALA A 478 -10.82 -11.61 -24.31
C ALA A 478 -10.58 -10.19 -23.74
N GLY A 479 -10.16 -10.08 -22.47
CA GLY A 479 -9.98 -8.80 -21.79
C GLY A 479 -11.28 -8.15 -21.31
N GLU A 480 -12.41 -8.86 -21.42
CA GLU A 480 -13.77 -8.40 -21.09
C GLU A 480 -14.06 -8.60 -19.60
N THR A 481 -13.25 -7.95 -18.75
CA THR A 481 -13.29 -8.17 -17.29
C THR A 481 -14.64 -7.74 -16.70
N ASP A 482 -15.22 -6.61 -17.13
CA ASP A 482 -16.51 -6.17 -16.59
C ASP A 482 -17.63 -7.16 -16.93
N LYS A 483 -17.65 -7.75 -18.14
CA LYS A 483 -18.61 -8.79 -18.51
C LYS A 483 -18.43 -10.07 -17.70
N ALA A 484 -17.18 -10.49 -17.46
CA ALA A 484 -16.91 -11.64 -16.60
C ALA A 484 -17.45 -11.41 -15.19
N LEU A 485 -17.25 -10.21 -14.65
CA LEU A 485 -17.76 -9.86 -13.34
C LEU A 485 -19.29 -9.77 -13.33
N ASP A 486 -19.94 -9.25 -14.38
CA ASP A 486 -21.40 -9.20 -14.46
C ASP A 486 -22.03 -10.60 -14.43
N LEU A 487 -21.38 -11.56 -15.10
CA LEU A 487 -21.79 -12.97 -15.11
C LEU A 487 -21.67 -13.59 -13.71
N VAL A 488 -20.50 -13.45 -13.07
CA VAL A 488 -20.27 -13.99 -11.72
C VAL A 488 -21.16 -13.28 -10.69
N ASP A 489 -21.31 -11.97 -10.78
CA ASP A 489 -22.17 -11.19 -9.89
C ASP A 489 -23.63 -11.65 -9.97
N ARG A 490 -24.15 -11.87 -11.18
CA ARG A 490 -25.49 -12.41 -11.36
C ARG A 490 -25.62 -13.80 -10.73
N HIS A 491 -24.79 -14.74 -11.18
CA HIS A 491 -24.94 -16.14 -10.80
C HIS A 491 -24.62 -16.35 -9.31
N VAL A 492 -23.47 -15.86 -8.85
CA VAL A 492 -22.95 -16.14 -7.50
C VAL A 492 -23.52 -15.19 -6.46
N LEU A 493 -23.49 -13.87 -6.69
CA LEU A 493 -23.89 -12.92 -5.66
C LEU A 493 -25.41 -12.75 -5.56
N ILE A 494 -26.10 -12.69 -6.70
CA ILE A 494 -27.55 -12.46 -6.71
C ILE A 494 -28.31 -13.79 -6.59
N ASP A 495 -28.11 -14.71 -7.53
CA ASP A 495 -28.98 -15.90 -7.62
C ASP A 495 -28.68 -16.93 -6.52
N ARG A 496 -27.41 -17.11 -6.15
CA ARG A 496 -26.99 -18.07 -5.10
C ARG A 496 -26.96 -17.47 -3.70
N LEU A 497 -26.36 -16.29 -3.52
CA LEU A 497 -26.24 -15.66 -2.20
C LEU A 497 -27.43 -14.76 -1.83
N GLY A 498 -28.32 -14.43 -2.77
CA GLY A 498 -29.50 -13.62 -2.50
C GLY A 498 -29.21 -12.14 -2.23
N LEU A 499 -28.04 -11.62 -2.64
CA LEU A 499 -27.77 -10.19 -2.54
C LEU A 499 -28.65 -9.42 -3.53
N SER A 500 -29.12 -8.24 -3.14
CA SER A 500 -29.88 -7.40 -4.06
C SER A 500 -28.98 -6.88 -5.18
N GLY A 501 -29.55 -6.71 -6.38
CA GLY A 501 -28.83 -6.12 -7.52
C GLY A 501 -28.25 -4.75 -7.19
N ASP A 502 -28.96 -3.93 -6.41
CA ASP A 502 -28.49 -2.61 -5.96
C ASP A 502 -27.26 -2.71 -5.05
N ALA A 503 -27.21 -3.69 -4.14
CA ALA A 503 -26.05 -3.91 -3.28
C ALA A 503 -24.83 -4.33 -4.09
N VAL A 504 -25.01 -5.21 -5.07
CA VAL A 504 -23.93 -5.66 -5.96
C VAL A 504 -23.42 -4.51 -6.84
N ALA A 505 -24.33 -3.73 -7.43
CA ALA A 505 -24.00 -2.53 -8.19
C ALA A 505 -23.25 -1.49 -7.35
N ALA A 506 -23.66 -1.27 -6.09
CA ALA A 506 -22.96 -0.39 -5.18
C ALA A 506 -21.52 -0.88 -4.87
N CYS A 507 -21.31 -2.19 -4.78
CA CYS A 507 -19.96 -2.76 -4.65
C CYS A 507 -19.11 -2.56 -5.92
N ARG A 508 -19.71 -2.74 -7.11
CA ARG A 508 -19.05 -2.43 -8.39
C ARG A 508 -18.61 -0.96 -8.44
N VAL A 509 -19.49 -0.05 -8.06
CA VAL A 509 -19.19 1.40 -8.00
C VAL A 509 -18.07 1.67 -7.00
N ALA A 510 -18.11 1.05 -5.82
CA ALA A 510 -17.05 1.21 -4.82
C ALA A 510 -15.67 0.76 -5.36
N TRP A 511 -15.61 -0.41 -6.01
CA TRP A 511 -14.38 -0.87 -6.67
C TRP A 511 -13.91 0.12 -7.75
N ALA A 512 -14.80 0.54 -8.65
CA ALA A 512 -14.47 1.45 -9.73
C ALA A 512 -13.95 2.81 -9.21
N SER A 513 -14.55 3.34 -8.14
CA SER A 513 -14.15 4.59 -7.49
C SER A 513 -12.75 4.49 -6.88
N LEU A 514 -12.46 3.44 -6.10
CA LEU A 514 -11.14 3.27 -5.48
C LEU A 514 -10.05 2.96 -6.52
N ARG A 515 -10.34 2.10 -7.50
CA ARG A 515 -9.46 1.84 -8.65
C ARG A 515 -9.18 3.12 -9.42
N GLY A 516 -10.22 3.87 -9.77
CA GLY A 516 -10.12 5.14 -10.51
C GLY A 516 -9.28 6.16 -9.76
N ARG A 517 -9.43 6.23 -8.42
CA ARG A 517 -8.60 7.08 -7.57
C ARG A 517 -7.12 6.76 -7.74
N ARG A 518 -6.71 5.49 -7.78
CA ARG A 518 -5.28 5.12 -7.90
C ARG A 518 -4.75 5.21 -9.33
N THR A 519 -5.52 4.81 -10.34
CA THR A 519 -5.04 4.81 -11.74
C THR A 519 -4.90 6.23 -12.31
N ARG A 520 -5.78 7.16 -11.93
CA ARG A 520 -5.67 8.58 -12.31
C ARG A 520 -4.42 9.27 -11.74
N ARG A 521 -3.75 8.68 -10.75
CA ARG A 521 -2.45 9.16 -10.22
C ARG A 521 -1.26 8.76 -11.12
N GLY A 522 -1.45 7.81 -12.05
CA GLY A 522 -0.41 7.33 -12.96
C GLY A 522 -0.31 8.12 -14.28
N SER A 523 -1.38 8.82 -14.66
CA SER A 523 -1.39 9.75 -15.79
C SER A 523 -0.80 11.09 -15.35
N ARG A 524 0.46 11.35 -15.72
CA ARG A 524 1.07 12.68 -15.65
C ARG A 524 0.47 13.60 -16.70
#